data_AF-A0A9P5KXJ1-F1
#
_entry.id   AF-A0A9P5KXJ1-F1
#
_cell.length_a   1.000
_cell.length_b   1.000
_cell.length_c   1.000
_cell.angle_alpha   90.00
_cell.angle_beta   90.00
_cell.angle_gamma   90.00
#
_symmetry.space_group_name_H-M   'P 1'
#
loop_
_entity.id
_entity.type
_entity.pdbx_description
1 polymer ?
#
loop_
_entity_poly.entity_id
_entity_poly.type
_entity_poly.pdbx_seq_one_letter_code
_entity_poly.pdbx_strand_id
1 'polypeptide(L)'
;MAQALRASRQSADDVAAGFYAFRGPLPEHVGEITSLMSELYAISSSLTTLERLAEDPRNRRYFEMIKPDLNVVQASFTYTIEDIGEIFRGLDGPDNSLARYRRTWVIMSRFFWDQSNYTLATRLAKYKTVFKEFNDLVRE
;
A
#
# COMPACT_ATOMS: atom_id res chain seq x y z
N MET A 1 -5.41 13.26 12.57
CA MET A 1 -6.00 12.13 11.83
C MET A 1 -5.90 12.35 10.32
N ALA A 2 -6.54 13.38 9.76
CA ALA A 2 -6.44 13.70 8.33
C ALA A 2 -5.00 13.73 7.78
N GLN A 3 -4.05 14.33 8.52
CA GLN A 3 -2.63 14.32 8.13
C GLN A 3 -2.02 12.91 8.00
N ALA A 4 -2.39 11.97 8.88
CA ALA A 4 -1.87 10.60 8.84
C ALA A 4 -2.45 9.81 7.66
N LEU A 5 -3.73 10.02 7.36
CA LEU A 5 -4.39 9.48 6.17
C LEU A 5 -3.76 10.01 4.88
N ARG A 6 -3.49 11.33 4.84
CA ARG A 6 -2.80 11.98 3.72
C ARG A 6 -1.39 11.44 3.50
N ALA A 7 -0.63 11.21 4.59
CA ALA A 7 0.70 10.61 4.51
C ALA A 7 0.63 9.17 3.98
N SER A 8 -0.29 8.35 4.52
CA SER A 8 -0.51 6.97 4.06
C SER A 8 -0.86 6.92 2.57
N ARG A 9 -1.72 7.83 2.11
CA ARG A 9 -2.11 7.97 0.70
C ARG A 9 -0.89 8.29 -0.18
N GLN A 10 -0.10 9.29 0.21
CA GLN A 10 1.08 9.69 -0.55
C GLN A 10 2.08 8.53 -0.68
N SER A 11 2.34 7.81 0.41
CA SER A 11 3.24 6.67 0.39
C SER A 11 2.71 5.53 -0.52
N ALA A 12 1.39 5.31 -0.57
CA ALA A 12 0.78 4.35 -1.50
C ALA A 12 1.00 4.75 -2.97
N ASP A 13 0.81 6.03 -3.29
CA ASP A 13 1.02 6.58 -4.63
C ASP A 13 2.49 6.49 -5.07
N ASP A 14 3.42 6.80 -4.16
CA ASP A 14 4.86 6.74 -4.40
C ASP A 14 5.33 5.30 -4.67
N VAL A 15 4.86 4.33 -3.89
CA VAL A 15 5.17 2.91 -4.14
C VAL A 15 4.55 2.40 -5.43
N ALA A 16 3.32 2.82 -5.77
CA ALA A 16 2.69 2.47 -7.04
C ALA A 16 3.48 3.00 -8.23
N ALA A 17 4.05 4.22 -8.13
CA ALA A 17 4.98 4.76 -9.12
C ALA A 17 6.29 3.96 -9.21
N GLY A 18 6.82 3.50 -8.06
CA GLY A 18 7.95 2.57 -8.02
C GLY A 18 7.68 1.28 -8.79
N PHE A 19 6.51 0.65 -8.58
CA PHE A 19 6.09 -0.53 -9.33
C PHE A 19 5.90 -0.25 -10.83
N TYR A 20 5.41 0.94 -11.21
CA TYR A 20 5.30 1.34 -12.61
C TYR A 20 6.66 1.33 -13.33
N ALA A 21 7.71 1.86 -12.68
CA ALA A 21 9.06 1.82 -13.23
C ALA A 21 9.62 0.38 -13.22
N PHE A 22 9.40 -0.36 -12.13
CA PHE A 22 9.89 -1.71 -11.92
C PHE A 22 9.34 -2.75 -12.92
N ARG A 23 8.11 -2.55 -13.42
CA ARG A 23 7.48 -3.49 -14.36
C ARG A 23 8.16 -3.54 -15.73
N GLY A 24 8.79 -2.45 -16.16
CA GLY A 24 9.34 -2.32 -17.53
C GLY A 24 10.38 -3.41 -17.85
N PRO A 25 11.38 -3.60 -16.97
CA PRO A 25 12.37 -4.67 -17.15
C PRO A 25 11.85 -6.10 -16.93
N LEU A 26 10.61 -6.31 -16.47
CA LEU A 26 10.09 -7.63 -16.06
C LEU A 26 8.84 -8.04 -16.86
N PRO A 27 8.95 -8.29 -18.18
CA PRO A 27 7.80 -8.62 -19.03
C PRO A 27 7.02 -9.84 -18.52
N GLU A 28 7.70 -10.83 -17.92
CA GLU A 28 7.09 -12.04 -17.35
C GLU A 28 6.18 -11.77 -16.13
N HIS A 29 6.34 -10.63 -15.45
CA HIS A 29 5.60 -10.30 -14.21
C HIS A 29 4.69 -9.08 -14.36
N VAL A 30 4.53 -8.54 -15.57
CA VAL A 30 3.74 -7.31 -15.80
C VAL A 30 2.32 -7.42 -15.26
N GLY A 31 1.66 -8.57 -15.42
CA GLY A 31 0.30 -8.78 -14.91
C GLY A 31 0.23 -8.67 -13.39
N GLU A 32 1.11 -9.38 -12.69
CA GLU A 32 1.18 -9.37 -11.22
C GLU A 32 1.54 -7.98 -10.69
N ILE A 33 2.55 -7.32 -11.25
CA ILE A 33 2.97 -5.97 -10.85
C ILE A 33 1.84 -4.95 -11.10
N THR A 34 1.15 -5.03 -12.24
CA THR A 34 0.01 -4.15 -12.55
C THR A 34 -1.14 -4.38 -11.58
N SER A 35 -1.37 -5.62 -11.14
CA SER A 35 -2.35 -5.92 -10.10
C SER A 35 -1.98 -5.26 -8.77
N LEU A 36 -0.72 -5.35 -8.34
CA LEU A 36 -0.23 -4.69 -7.12
C LEU A 36 -0.40 -3.17 -7.18
N MET A 37 -0.08 -2.55 -8.31
CA MET A 37 -0.31 -1.11 -8.53
C MET A 37 -1.80 -0.76 -8.39
N SER A 38 -2.68 -1.56 -8.99
CA SER A 38 -4.13 -1.33 -8.93
C SER A 38 -4.66 -1.42 -7.50
N GLU A 39 -4.16 -2.36 -6.70
CA GLU A 39 -4.47 -2.45 -5.27
C GLU A 39 -4.01 -1.20 -4.50
N LEU A 40 -2.79 -0.70 -4.75
CA LEU A 40 -2.26 0.50 -4.10
C LEU A 40 -3.07 1.75 -4.46
N TYR A 41 -3.45 1.93 -5.72
CA TYR A 41 -4.30 3.06 -6.12
C TYR A 41 -5.71 2.96 -5.54
N ALA A 42 -6.27 1.74 -5.42
CA ALA A 42 -7.55 1.55 -4.75
C ALA A 42 -7.45 1.92 -3.25
N ILE A 43 -6.37 1.54 -2.57
CA ILE A 43 -6.10 1.93 -1.17
C ILE A 43 -5.96 3.46 -1.07
N SER A 44 -5.17 4.09 -1.95
CA SER A 44 -5.00 5.54 -2.03
C SER A 44 -6.34 6.28 -2.19
N SER A 45 -7.23 5.78 -3.05
CA SER A 45 -8.58 6.31 -3.21
C SER A 45 -9.44 6.17 -1.94
N SER A 46 -9.38 5.02 -1.26
CA SER A 46 -10.07 4.80 0.02
C SER A 46 -9.56 5.74 1.11
N LEU A 47 -8.24 5.93 1.20
CA LEU A 47 -7.61 6.85 2.15
C LEU A 47 -7.96 8.32 1.87
N THR A 48 -8.02 8.71 0.60
CA THR A 48 -8.49 10.05 0.18
C THR A 48 -9.93 10.30 0.65
N THR A 49 -10.78 9.28 0.58
CA THR A 49 -12.16 9.38 1.04
C THR A 49 -12.22 9.54 2.56
N LEU A 50 -11.49 8.70 3.31
CA LEU A 50 -11.40 8.81 4.76
C LEU A 50 -10.84 10.17 5.19
N GLU A 51 -9.84 10.70 4.49
CA GLU A 51 -9.26 12.02 4.77
C GLU A 51 -10.34 13.11 4.70
N ARG A 52 -11.13 13.14 3.62
CA ARG A 52 -12.23 14.10 3.44
C ARG A 52 -13.32 13.92 4.50
N LEU A 53 -13.68 12.68 4.81
CA LEU A 53 -14.68 12.39 5.84
C LEU A 53 -14.20 12.81 7.23
N ALA A 54 -12.89 12.71 7.52
CA ALA A 54 -12.29 13.10 8.80
C ALA A 54 -12.26 14.63 9.00
N GLU A 55 -12.27 15.39 7.91
CA GLU A 55 -12.32 16.86 7.95
C GLU A 55 -13.74 17.39 8.20
N ASP A 56 -14.78 16.57 7.97
CA ASP A 56 -16.17 16.93 8.20
C ASP A 56 -16.56 16.79 9.69
N PRO A 57 -16.93 17.88 10.39
CA PRO A 57 -17.32 17.83 11.79
C PRO A 57 -18.51 16.91 12.10
N ARG A 58 -19.39 16.66 11.12
CA ARG A 58 -20.56 15.77 11.27
C ARG A 58 -20.16 14.32 11.53
N ASN A 59 -18.99 13.92 11.06
CA ASN A 59 -18.48 12.55 11.17
C ASN A 59 -17.65 12.30 12.42
N ARG A 60 -17.48 13.31 13.31
CA ARG A 60 -16.57 13.23 14.47
C ARG A 60 -16.84 12.00 15.34
N ARG A 61 -18.10 11.71 15.65
CA ARG A 61 -18.49 10.57 16.50
C ARG A 61 -18.10 9.23 15.87
N TYR A 62 -18.37 9.05 14.58
CA TYR A 62 -17.99 7.84 13.85
C TYR A 62 -16.47 7.67 13.79
N PHE A 63 -15.74 8.76 13.56
CA PHE A 63 -14.27 8.74 13.59
C PHE A 63 -13.70 8.41 14.96
N GLU A 64 -14.28 8.92 16.04
CA GLU A 64 -13.86 8.57 17.40
C GLU A 64 -14.04 7.07 17.67
N MET A 65 -15.11 6.46 17.12
CA MET A 65 -15.38 5.03 17.24
C MET A 65 -14.37 4.17 16.48
N ILE A 66 -14.07 4.49 15.21
CA ILE A 66 -13.18 3.67 14.38
C ILE A 66 -11.68 3.96 14.59
N LYS A 67 -11.34 5.07 15.24
CA LYS A 67 -9.96 5.56 15.38
C LYS A 67 -8.97 4.53 15.94
N PRO A 68 -9.28 3.73 16.98
CA PRO A 68 -8.33 2.74 17.48
C PRO A 68 -7.94 1.71 16.42
N ASP A 69 -8.92 1.12 15.73
CA ASP A 69 -8.69 0.12 14.69
C ASP A 69 -8.04 0.73 13.45
N LEU A 70 -8.49 1.92 13.06
CA LEU A 70 -7.90 2.68 11.95
C LEU A 70 -6.41 2.94 12.19
N ASN A 71 -6.02 3.33 13.41
CA ASN A 71 -4.61 3.55 13.74
C ASN A 71 -3.77 2.27 13.62
N VAL A 72 -4.31 1.12 14.05
CA VAL A 72 -3.61 -0.18 13.94
C VAL A 72 -3.40 -0.56 12.48
N VAL A 73 -4.45 -0.43 11.67
CA VAL A 73 -4.40 -0.77 10.24
C VAL A 73 -3.48 0.19 9.49
N GLN A 74 -3.51 1.49 9.81
CA GLN A 74 -2.59 2.47 9.24
C GLN A 74 -1.14 2.18 9.60
N ALA A 75 -0.83 1.88 10.86
CA ALA A 75 0.54 1.52 11.25
C ALA A 75 1.04 0.27 10.51
N SER A 76 0.19 -0.77 10.43
CA SER A 76 0.52 -1.99 9.68
C SER A 76 0.73 -1.72 8.19
N PHE A 77 -0.11 -0.87 7.59
CA PHE A 77 0.03 -0.47 6.20
C PHE A 77 1.33 0.32 5.97
N THR A 78 1.66 1.27 6.84
CA THR A 78 2.92 2.01 6.80
C THR A 78 4.12 1.08 6.81
N TYR A 79 4.17 0.11 7.73
CA TYR A 79 5.26 -0.87 7.76
C TYR A 79 5.39 -1.65 6.45
N THR A 80 4.27 -2.05 5.85
CA THR A 80 4.30 -2.75 4.55
C THR A 80 4.84 -1.85 3.44
N ILE A 81 4.46 -0.57 3.41
CA ILE A 81 4.95 0.38 2.42
C ILE A 81 6.45 0.66 2.61
N GLU A 82 6.90 0.81 3.86
CA GLU A 82 8.31 0.97 4.19
C GLU A 82 9.12 -0.26 3.75
N ASP A 83 8.66 -1.48 4.05
CA ASP A 83 9.30 -2.73 3.62
C ASP A 83 9.45 -2.80 2.08
N ILE A 84 8.42 -2.41 1.31
CA ILE A 84 8.51 -2.33 -0.15
C ILE A 84 9.56 -1.31 -0.58
N GLY A 85 9.58 -0.14 0.06
CA GLY A 85 10.55 0.92 -0.20
C GLY A 85 11.98 0.47 0.06
N GLU A 86 12.26 -0.18 1.18
CA GLU A 86 13.58 -0.74 1.49
C GLU A 86 14.03 -1.76 0.44
N ILE A 87 13.13 -2.63 -0.02
CA ILE A 87 13.44 -3.62 -1.06
C ILE A 87 13.76 -2.92 -2.39
N PHE A 88 13.03 -1.85 -2.74
CA PHE A 88 13.33 -1.05 -3.92
C PHE A 88 14.64 -0.27 -3.83
N ARG A 89 15.09 0.15 -2.64
CA ARG A 89 16.45 0.71 -2.47
C ARG A 89 17.54 -0.29 -2.81
N GLY A 90 17.24 -1.60 -2.80
CA GLY A 90 18.10 -2.63 -3.37
C GLY A 90 18.37 -2.46 -4.89
N LEU A 91 17.63 -1.60 -5.59
CA LEU A 91 17.84 -1.19 -6.98
C LEU A 91 18.71 0.09 -7.11
N ASP A 92 19.03 0.77 -6.01
CA ASP A 92 19.89 1.94 -6.04
C ASP A 92 21.31 1.55 -6.43
N GLY A 93 21.82 2.09 -7.53
CA GLY A 93 23.18 1.81 -8.01
C GLY A 93 23.26 1.78 -9.53
N PRO A 94 24.49 1.76 -10.08
CA PRO A 94 24.70 1.87 -11.53
C PRO A 94 24.26 0.63 -12.32
N ASP A 95 24.09 -0.53 -11.65
CA ASP A 95 23.68 -1.78 -12.29
C ASP A 95 22.17 -1.79 -12.57
N ASN A 96 21.81 -1.61 -13.85
CA ASN A 96 20.44 -1.71 -14.35
C ASN A 96 20.17 -3.03 -15.07
N SER A 97 20.91 -4.10 -14.75
CA SER A 97 20.76 -5.40 -15.39
C SER A 97 19.40 -6.04 -15.09
N LEU A 98 18.84 -6.75 -16.08
CA LEU A 98 17.64 -7.58 -15.92
C LEU A 98 17.76 -8.56 -14.75
N ALA A 99 18.95 -9.12 -14.53
CA ALA A 99 19.22 -10.04 -13.43
C ALA A 99 18.98 -9.41 -12.06
N ARG A 100 19.29 -8.11 -11.90
CA ARG A 100 19.03 -7.36 -10.67
C ARG A 100 17.53 -7.21 -10.42
N TYR A 101 16.76 -6.78 -11.42
CA TYR A 101 15.30 -6.64 -11.31
C TYR A 101 14.64 -7.98 -10.96
N ARG A 102 15.05 -9.08 -11.62
CA ARG A 102 14.55 -10.44 -11.30
C ARG A 102 14.87 -10.84 -9.87
N ARG A 103 16.09 -10.59 -9.39
CA ARG A 103 16.49 -10.88 -8.02
C ARG A 103 15.66 -10.09 -7.02
N THR A 104 15.47 -8.79 -7.24
CA THR A 104 14.64 -7.94 -6.37
C THR A 104 13.20 -8.41 -6.32
N TRP A 105 12.62 -8.85 -7.44
CA TRP A 105 11.27 -9.43 -7.46
C TRP A 105 11.16 -10.71 -6.62
N VAL A 106 12.13 -11.61 -6.74
CA VAL A 106 12.19 -12.85 -5.93
C VAL A 106 12.36 -12.53 -4.45
N ILE A 107 13.23 -11.57 -4.11
CA ILE A 107 13.41 -11.10 -2.72
C ILE A 107 12.10 -10.57 -2.17
N MET A 108 11.41 -9.69 -2.90
CA MET A 108 10.12 -9.13 -2.49
C MET A 108 9.08 -10.22 -2.24
N SER A 109 8.94 -11.15 -3.18
CA SER A 109 7.97 -12.24 -3.10
C SER A 109 8.23 -13.14 -1.88
N ARG A 110 9.50 -13.48 -1.63
CA ARG A 110 9.89 -14.30 -0.46
C ARG A 110 9.72 -13.56 0.84
N PHE A 111 10.15 -12.30 0.91
CA PHE A 111 10.05 -11.48 2.12
C PHE A 111 8.63 -11.45 2.67
N PHE A 112 7.64 -11.13 1.83
CA PHE A 112 6.24 -11.05 2.28
C PHE A 112 5.65 -12.42 2.63
N TRP A 113 6.06 -13.46 1.91
CA TRP A 113 5.69 -14.84 2.23
C TRP A 113 6.24 -15.25 3.60
N ASP A 114 7.53 -15.09 3.85
CA ASP A 114 8.19 -15.53 5.08
C ASP A 114 7.70 -14.74 6.31
N GLN A 115 7.40 -13.44 6.14
CA GLN A 115 6.93 -12.58 7.22
C GLN A 115 5.52 -12.93 7.70
N SER A 116 4.66 -13.50 6.84
CA SER A 116 3.22 -13.58 7.15
C SER A 116 2.47 -14.80 6.62
N ASN A 117 3.15 -15.69 5.91
CA ASN A 117 2.61 -16.87 5.23
C ASN A 117 1.53 -16.55 4.18
N TYR A 118 1.60 -15.36 3.58
CA TYR A 118 0.81 -14.98 2.41
C TYR A 118 1.54 -13.93 1.57
N THR A 119 1.11 -13.76 0.31
CA THR A 119 1.77 -12.88 -0.66
C THR A 119 1.50 -11.40 -0.39
N LEU A 120 2.34 -10.52 -0.96
CA LEU A 120 2.09 -9.08 -0.94
C LEU A 120 0.71 -8.73 -1.51
N ALA A 121 0.29 -9.39 -2.59
CA ALA A 121 -1.03 -9.19 -3.19
C ALA A 121 -2.16 -9.45 -2.19
N THR A 122 -2.11 -10.57 -1.45
CA THR A 122 -3.08 -10.87 -0.40
C THR A 122 -3.04 -9.82 0.72
N ARG A 123 -1.84 -9.33 1.08
CA ARG A 123 -1.71 -8.28 2.09
C ARG A 123 -2.40 -6.99 1.68
N LEU A 124 -2.13 -6.50 0.47
CA LEU A 124 -2.74 -5.28 -0.06
C LEU A 124 -4.26 -5.43 -0.20
N ALA A 125 -4.74 -6.59 -0.65
CA ALA A 125 -6.17 -6.86 -0.74
C ALA A 125 -6.87 -6.77 0.63
N LYS A 126 -6.21 -7.23 1.71
CA LYS A 126 -6.72 -7.08 3.08
C LYS A 126 -6.80 -5.61 3.48
N TYR A 127 -5.74 -4.83 3.27
CA TYR A 127 -5.77 -3.39 3.57
C TYR A 127 -6.86 -2.66 2.79
N LYS A 128 -6.98 -2.93 1.47
CA LYS A 128 -8.03 -2.36 0.63
C LYS A 128 -9.42 -2.63 1.19
N THR A 129 -9.67 -3.87 1.60
CA THR A 129 -10.95 -4.30 2.16
C THR A 129 -11.26 -3.53 3.45
N VAL A 130 -10.32 -3.52 4.39
CA VAL A 130 -10.52 -2.86 5.70
C VAL A 130 -10.68 -1.33 5.55
N PHE A 131 -9.88 -0.67 4.70
CA PHE A 131 -10.07 0.77 4.45
C PHE A 131 -11.39 1.10 3.76
N LYS A 132 -11.91 0.18 2.93
CA LYS A 132 -13.25 0.33 2.36
C LYS A 132 -14.32 0.19 3.43
N GLU A 133 -14.21 -0.80 4.31
CA GLU A 133 -15.15 -0.99 5.43
C GLU A 133 -15.20 0.24 6.36
N PHE A 134 -14.06 0.87 6.65
CA PHE A 134 -14.06 2.14 7.39
C PHE A 134 -14.79 3.27 6.66
N ASN A 135 -14.68 3.35 5.32
CA ASN A 135 -15.43 4.34 4.55
C ASN A 135 -16.93 4.09 4.63
N ASP A 136 -17.34 2.83 4.54
CA ASP A 136 -18.74 2.43 4.60
C ASP A 136 -19.32 2.75 5.99
N LEU A 137 -18.62 2.42 7.08
CA LEU A 137 -19.03 2.71 8.47
C LEU A 137 -19.19 4.21 8.78
N VAL A 138 -18.42 5.09 8.14
CA VAL A 138 -18.48 6.54 8.40
C VAL A 138 -19.54 7.23 7.55
N ARG A 139 -19.96 6.61 6.45
CA ARG A 139 -20.99 7.15 5.53
C ARG A 139 -22.42 6.79 5.95
N GLU A 140 -22.59 5.89 6.91
CA GLU A 140 -23.88 5.54 7.54
C GLU A 140 -24.37 6.61 8.53
#